data_AF-F9RX62-F1
#
_entry.id   AF-F9RX62-F1
#
_cell.length_a   1.000
_cell.length_b   1.000
_cell.length_c   1.000
_cell.angle_alpha   90.00
_cell.angle_beta   90.00
_cell.angle_gamma   90.00
#
_symmetry.space_group_name_H-M   'P 1'
#
loop_
_entity.id
_entity.type
_entity.pdbx_description
1 polymer ?
#
loop_
_entity_poly.entity_id
_entity_poly.type
_entity_poly.pdbx_seq_one_letter_code
_entity_poly.pdbx_strand_id
1 'polypeptide(L)' 'MSNSITGTVKWFNETKGFGFLTQDNGGADVFVHFRAIASEGFKTLNEGQKVSFEV' A
#
# COMPACT_ATOMS: atom_id res chain seq x y z
N MET A 1 -12.84 12.13 -10.13
CA MET A 1 -11.77 11.47 -10.90
C MET A 1 -10.99 10.63 -9.93
N SER A 2 -11.03 9.30 -10.06
CA SER A 2 -10.25 8.39 -9.22
C SER A 2 -8.83 8.34 -9.79
N ASN A 3 -7.85 8.86 -9.05
CA ASN A 3 -6.45 8.82 -9.49
C ASN A 3 -5.87 7.48 -9.02
N SER A 4 -6.05 6.44 -9.82
CA SER A 4 -5.45 5.13 -9.54
C SER A 4 -3.94 5.19 -9.84
N ILE A 5 -3.13 5.03 -8.81
CA ILE A 5 -1.66 5.06 -8.86
C ILE A 5 -1.12 3.66 -8.57
N THR A 6 -0.07 3.27 -9.28
CA THR A 6 0.68 2.05 -8.97
C THR A 6 1.91 2.36 -8.12
N GLY A 7 2.26 1.43 -7.27
CA GLY A 7 3.45 1.53 -6.45
C GLY A 7 3.90 0.19 -5.92
N THR A 8 4.95 0.24 -5.11
CA THR A 8 5.57 -0.93 -4.50
C THR A 8 5.55 -0.77 -2.99
N VAL A 9 5.23 -1.83 -2.26
CA VAL A 9 5.24 -1.83 -0.80
C VAL A 9 6.67 -1.63 -0.32
N LYS A 10 6.93 -0.51 0.35
CA LYS A 10 8.24 -0.18 0.90
C LYS A 10 8.51 -0.99 2.16
N TRP A 11 7.50 -1.05 3.02
CA TRP A 11 7.46 -1.93 4.18
C TRP A 11 6.03 -1.95 4.73
N PHE A 12 5.67 -3.04 5.41
CA PHE A 12 4.40 -3.14 6.11
C PHE A 12 4.60 -3.90 7.41
N ASN A 13 4.03 -3.38 8.49
CA ASN A 13 4.06 -4.03 9.79
C ASN A 13 2.70 -4.68 10.03
N GLU A 14 2.63 -6.00 9.88
CA GLU A 14 1.40 -6.78 10.04
C GLU A 14 0.88 -6.73 11.48
N THR A 15 1.77 -6.71 12.47
CA THR A 15 1.43 -6.62 13.89
C THR A 15 0.77 -5.29 14.24
N LYS A 16 1.27 -4.18 13.69
CA LYS A 16 0.70 -2.84 13.90
C LYS A 16 -0.42 -2.50 12.92
N GLY A 17 -0.51 -3.20 11.79
CA GLY A 17 -1.51 -3.00 10.76
C GLY A 17 -1.29 -1.76 9.87
N PHE A 18 -0.05 -1.28 9.71
CA PHE A 18 0.24 -0.14 8.85
C PHE A 18 1.60 -0.25 8.16
N GLY A 19 1.78 0.52 7.10
CA GLY A 19 3.01 0.55 6.33
C GLY A 19 3.08 1.74 5.39
N PHE A 20 4.04 1.68 4.48
CA PHE A 20 4.24 2.70 3.44
C PHE A 20 4.45 2.05 2.07
N LEU A 21 3.98 2.75 1.05
CA LEU A 21 4.07 2.40 -0.36
C LEU A 21 4.91 3.46 -1.08
N THR A 22 5.85 3.04 -1.90
CA THR A 22 6.57 3.92 -2.81
C THR A 22 5.80 4.02 -4.12
N GLN A 23 5.49 5.24 -4.59
CA GLN A 23 4.80 5.43 -5.87
C GLN A 23 5.76 5.19 -7.05
N ASP A 24 5.29 4.50 -8.10
CA ASP A 24 6.10 4.26 -9.30
C ASP A 24 6.39 5.55 -10.09
N ASN A 25 5.57 6.58 -9.92
CA ASN A 25 5.72 7.89 -10.57
C ASN A 25 6.82 8.77 -9.91
N GLY A 26 7.52 8.26 -8.90
CA GLY A 26 8.53 9.02 -8.14
C GLY A 26 7.95 10.03 -7.14
N GLY A 27 6.66 9.94 -6.84
CA GLY A 27 5.99 10.73 -5.81
C GLY A 27 6.41 10.36 -4.38
N ALA A 28 5.87 11.10 -3.40
CA ALA A 28 6.13 10.84 -2.00
C ALA A 28 5.62 9.47 -1.54
N ASP A 29 6.25 8.91 -0.51
CA ASP A 29 5.78 7.67 0.11
C ASP A 29 4.34 7.84 0.63
N VAL A 30 3.48 6.87 0.31
CA VAL A 30 2.06 6.86 0.67
C VAL A 30 1.86 5.98 1.89
N PHE A 31 1.25 6.54 2.92
CA PHE A 31 0.87 5.79 4.11
C PHE A 31 -0.32 4.87 3.81
N VAL A 32 -0.23 3.61 4.23
CA VAL A 32 -1.32 2.63 4.10
C VAL A 32 -1.66 2.01 5.46
N HIS A 33 -2.95 1.87 5.71
CA HIS A 33 -3.48 1.22 6.90
C HIS A 33 -4.26 -0.04 6.50
N PHE A 34 -4.20 -1.11 7.31
CA PHE A 34 -4.81 -2.40 6.98
C PHE A 34 -6.30 -2.30 6.62
N ARG A 35 -7.02 -1.33 7.19
CA ARG A 35 -8.44 -1.10 6.90
C ARG A 35 -8.71 -0.76 5.44
N ALA A 36 -7.78 -0.09 4.77
CA ALA A 36 -7.88 0.33 3.38
C ALA A 36 -7.57 -0.80 2.38
N ILE A 37 -7.00 -1.92 2.85
CA ILE A 37 -6.68 -3.06 1.99
C ILE A 37 -7.98 -3.80 1.65
N ALA A 38 -8.30 -3.89 0.37
CA ALA A 38 -9.40 -4.70 -0.15
C ALA A 38 -8.91 -6.14 -0.33
N SER A 39 -9.05 -6.96 0.71
CA SER A 39 -8.76 -8.39 0.67
C SER A 39 -9.76 -9.15 1.56
N GLU A 40 -10.26 -10.28 1.07
CA GLU A 40 -11.10 -11.21 1.82
C GLU A 40 -10.21 -12.10 2.70
N GLY A 41 -9.81 -11.60 3.87
CA GLY A 41 -8.99 -12.34 4.83
C GLY A 41 -7.99 -11.47 5.57
N PHE A 42 -6.77 -12.00 5.78
CA PHE A 42 -5.68 -11.27 6.40
C PHE A 42 -5.21 -10.14 5.50
N LYS A 43 -5.41 -8.90 5.97
CA LYS A 43 -5.08 -7.67 5.25
C LYS A 43 -3.62 -7.30 5.46
N THR A 44 -2.72 -8.04 4.83
CA THR A 44 -1.27 -7.79 4.90
C THR A 44 -0.68 -7.48 3.53
N LEU A 45 0.53 -6.91 3.54
CA LEU A 45 1.30 -6.55 2.35
C LEU A 45 2.73 -7.03 2.55
N ASN A 46 3.32 -7.62 1.53
CA ASN A 46 4.72 -8.04 1.56
C ASN A 46 5.61 -6.92 1.03
N GLU A 47 6.76 -6.71 1.66
CA GLU A 47 7.77 -5.78 1.13
C GLU A 47 8.17 -6.17 -0.31
N GLY A 48 8.27 -5.16 -1.19
CA GLY A 48 8.54 -5.36 -2.62
C GLY A 48 7.31 -5.77 -3.45
N GLN A 49 6.15 -6.00 -2.84
CA GLN A 49 4.93 -6.33 -3.57
C GLN A 49 4.44 -5.12 -4.39
N LYS A 50 4.12 -5.35 -5.67
CA LYS A 50 3.45 -4.37 -6.53
C LYS A 50 1.97 -4.27 -6.14
N VAL A 51 1.49 -3.04 -5.97
CA VAL A 51 0.11 -2.72 -5.60
C VAL A 51 -0.42 -1.56 -6.44
N SER A 52 -1.74 -1.52 -6.60
CA SER A 52 -2.46 -0.38 -7.16
C SER A 52 -3.36 0.19 -6.07
N PHE A 53 -3.38 1.51 -5.93
CA PHE A 53 -4.15 2.20 -4.90
C PHE A 53 -4.64 3.55 -5.40
N GLU A 54 -5.63 4.10 -4.70
CA GLU A 54 -6.15 5.44 -4.97
C GLU A 54 -5.72 6.34 -3.81
N VAL A 55 -5.26 7.55 -4.15
CA VAL A 55 -4.82 8.59 -3.18
C VAL A 55 -5.76 9.78 -3.19
#